data_AF-A0A4R3M5B0-F1
#
_entry.id   AF-A0A4R3M5B0-F1
#
_cell.length_a   1.000
_cell.length_b   1.000
_cell.length_c   1.000
_cell.angle_alpha   90.00
_cell.angle_beta   90.00
_cell.angle_gamma   90.00
#
_symmetry.space_group_name_H-M   'P 1'
#
loop_
_entity.id
_entity.type
_entity.pdbx_description
1 polymer ?
#
loop_
_entity_poly.entity_id
_entity_poly.type
_entity_poly.pdbx_seq_one_letter_code
_entity_poly.pdbx_strand_id
1 'polypeptide(L)'
;MALAGCATNAQNQHADSSPLNLRDTYLSRTQSDPLGAYLKVEDINADSSQYPAANSKPTKALASTALHFLGIRYRYGGSAPNRGFDCSGLVAYAAEKSLGLKLPRRAAEMAHKGESIQPKDLKKGDLVFFNTLGHRFSHVGIYLGDHKFVHAPRRGQVVRVENMNEAYWKKRYNGARRLAANSSSEKLAKEALSQR
;
A
#
# COMPACT_ATOMS: atom_id res chain seq x y z
N MET A 1 63.51 -11.71 10.72
CA MET A 1 62.77 -12.76 10.01
C MET A 1 61.35 -12.73 10.55
N ALA A 2 60.36 -12.53 9.66
CA ALA A 2 58.92 -12.91 9.68
C ALA A 2 58.25 -13.42 10.97
N LEU A 3 56.94 -13.29 11.27
CA LEU A 3 55.73 -12.59 10.82
C LEU A 3 54.57 -13.18 11.69
N ALA A 4 53.34 -12.63 11.56
CA ALA A 4 52.03 -13.14 12.03
C ALA A 4 51.68 -12.83 13.51
N GLY A 5 50.59 -12.12 13.84
CA GLY A 5 49.21 -12.24 13.33
C GLY A 5 48.48 -13.28 14.19
N CYS A 6 47.36 -13.03 14.86
CA CYS A 6 46.09 -12.63 14.29
C CYS A 6 45.15 -11.99 15.33
N ALA A 7 44.31 -11.11 14.82
CA ALA A 7 43.17 -10.51 15.49
C ALA A 7 41.91 -11.40 15.41
N THR A 8 40.91 -10.98 16.19
CA THR A 8 39.45 -11.19 16.04
C THR A 8 38.89 -12.61 16.11
N ASN A 9 37.93 -12.82 17.03
CA ASN A 9 36.63 -13.34 16.63
C ASN A 9 35.55 -12.97 17.65
N ALA A 10 34.86 -11.85 17.41
CA ALA A 10 33.57 -11.57 18.01
C ALA A 10 32.54 -12.45 17.28
N GLN A 11 32.10 -13.51 17.95
CA GLN A 11 31.13 -14.45 17.40
C GLN A 11 29.79 -13.74 17.18
N ASN A 12 29.49 -13.60 15.90
CA ASN A 12 28.27 -13.14 15.29
C ASN A 12 27.12 -14.12 15.67
N GLN A 13 26.29 -13.76 16.65
CA GLN A 13 25.13 -14.57 17.02
C GLN A 13 23.95 -14.25 16.11
N HIS A 14 23.79 -15.14 15.13
CA HIS A 14 22.55 -15.58 14.49
C HIS A 14 21.30 -14.70 14.71
N ALA A 15 20.97 -13.90 13.69
CA ALA A 15 19.66 -13.27 13.52
C ALA A 15 18.57 -14.33 13.30
N ASP A 16 17.95 -14.77 14.39
CA ASP A 16 16.74 -15.59 14.35
C ASP A 16 15.58 -14.75 13.78
N SER A 17 15.38 -14.89 12.47
CA SER A 17 14.38 -14.15 11.71
C SER A 17 12.99 -14.77 11.89
N SER A 18 12.45 -14.67 13.10
CA SER A 18 11.04 -14.96 13.36
C SER A 18 10.12 -13.87 12.75
N PRO A 19 8.94 -14.22 12.22
CA PRO A 19 8.01 -13.28 11.56
C PRO A 19 7.51 -12.15 12.46
N LEU A 20 7.43 -12.38 13.76
CA LEU A 20 7.12 -11.34 14.76
C LEU A 20 8.23 -10.30 14.86
N ASN A 21 9.50 -10.73 14.88
CA ASN A 21 10.66 -9.85 15.07
C ASN A 21 10.81 -8.78 13.96
N LEU A 22 10.55 -9.12 12.68
CA LEU A 22 10.65 -8.11 11.60
C LEU A 22 9.57 -7.02 11.68
N ARG A 23 8.36 -7.38 12.13
CA ARG A 23 7.28 -6.41 12.33
C ARG A 23 7.63 -5.48 13.47
N ASP A 24 8.03 -6.04 14.61
CA ASP A 24 8.38 -5.28 15.81
C ASP A 24 9.61 -4.39 15.58
N THR A 25 10.60 -4.90 14.84
CA THR A 25 11.78 -4.11 14.42
C THR A 25 11.39 -2.96 13.48
N TYR A 26 10.47 -3.18 12.53
CA TYR A 26 10.01 -2.13 11.64
C TYR A 26 9.28 -1.03 12.44
N LEU A 27 8.29 -1.42 13.26
CA LEU A 27 7.49 -0.47 14.03
C LEU A 27 8.34 0.30 15.06
N SER A 28 9.30 -0.35 15.71
CA SER A 28 10.22 0.31 16.64
C SER A 28 11.19 1.24 15.92
N ARG A 29 11.76 0.83 14.78
CA ARG A 29 12.73 1.65 14.02
C ARG A 29 12.07 2.83 13.32
N THR A 30 10.81 2.72 12.88
CA THR A 30 10.17 3.81 12.14
C THR A 30 9.81 5.01 13.01
N GLN A 31 9.77 4.88 14.35
CA GLN A 31 9.42 5.88 15.39
C GLN A 31 8.15 6.74 15.11
N SER A 32 7.51 6.49 13.98
CA SER A 32 6.30 7.05 13.46
C SER A 32 5.29 5.93 13.51
N ASP A 33 4.15 6.21 14.12
CA ASP A 33 2.95 5.40 13.99
C ASP A 33 2.22 5.90 12.73
N PRO A 34 2.48 5.32 11.54
CA PRO A 34 1.84 5.76 10.31
C PRO A 34 0.33 5.55 10.34
N LEU A 35 -0.19 4.62 11.14
CA LEU A 35 -1.63 4.44 11.31
C LEU A 35 -2.20 5.55 12.19
N GLY A 36 -1.63 5.79 13.36
CA GLY A 36 -2.04 6.90 14.24
C GLY A 36 -1.84 8.27 13.60
N ALA A 37 -0.78 8.48 12.81
CA ALA A 37 -0.56 9.71 12.05
C ALA A 37 -1.59 9.87 10.93
N TYR A 38 -1.95 8.78 10.24
CA TYR A 38 -3.05 8.78 9.28
C TYR A 38 -4.35 9.20 9.99
N LEU A 39 -4.75 8.45 11.04
CA LEU A 39 -5.97 8.69 11.83
C LEU A 39 -6.04 10.10 12.43
N LYS A 40 -4.96 10.64 12.99
CA LYS A 40 -4.91 12.03 13.50
C LYS A 40 -5.17 13.06 12.43
N VAL A 41 -4.62 12.87 11.22
CA VAL A 41 -4.90 13.79 10.10
C VAL A 41 -6.38 13.73 9.73
N GLU A 42 -7.08 12.60 9.93
CA GLU A 42 -8.53 12.54 9.72
C GLU A 42 -9.33 13.31 10.77
N ASP A 43 -9.01 13.19 12.06
CA ASP A 43 -9.73 13.90 13.13
C ASP A 43 -9.64 15.42 12.98
N ILE A 44 -8.49 15.93 12.50
CA ILE A 44 -8.28 17.37 12.27
C ILE A 44 -9.04 17.88 11.02
N ASN A 45 -9.31 17.01 10.04
CA ASN A 45 -10.03 17.36 8.81
C ASN A 45 -11.54 17.07 8.87
N ALA A 46 -12.05 16.56 9.99
CA ALA A 46 -13.48 16.31 10.19
C ALA A 46 -14.27 17.57 10.62
N ASP A 47 -13.59 18.69 10.88
CA ASP A 47 -14.18 19.97 11.31
C ASP A 47 -14.40 20.99 10.16
N SER A 48 -14.55 20.53 8.92
CA SER A 48 -14.92 21.42 7.79
C SER A 48 -16.31 21.11 7.28
N SER A 49 -17.26 21.94 7.70
CA SER A 49 -18.69 21.98 7.38
C SER A 49 -19.05 22.27 5.90
N GLN A 50 -18.20 21.89 4.93
CA GLN A 50 -18.42 22.17 3.51
C GLN A 50 -17.88 21.10 2.53
N TYR A 51 -18.28 19.82 2.63
CA TYR A 51 -18.20 18.89 1.48
C TYR A 51 -19.29 17.81 1.54
N PRO A 52 -19.96 17.44 0.44
CA PRO A 52 -20.96 16.37 0.44
C PRO A 52 -20.29 15.02 0.74
N ALA A 53 -20.60 14.48 1.92
CA ALA A 53 -19.92 13.36 2.58
C ALA A 53 -20.21 11.96 1.99
N ALA A 54 -20.58 11.85 0.71
CA ALA A 54 -20.99 10.57 0.12
C ALA A 54 -19.84 9.74 -0.49
N ASN A 55 -18.78 10.36 -1.04
CA ASN A 55 -17.82 9.65 -1.91
C ASN A 55 -16.42 9.39 -1.32
N SER A 56 -16.15 9.75 -0.06
CA SER A 56 -14.79 9.66 0.52
C SER A 56 -14.60 8.54 1.54
N LYS A 57 -15.67 7.90 2.01
CA LYS A 57 -15.59 6.80 2.99
C LYS A 57 -14.90 5.53 2.44
N PRO A 58 -15.16 5.07 1.20
CA PRO A 58 -14.66 3.78 0.76
C PRO A 58 -13.14 3.77 0.52
N THR A 59 -12.60 4.78 -0.16
CA THR A 59 -11.17 4.83 -0.49
C THR A 59 -10.32 5.05 0.75
N LYS A 60 -10.79 5.85 1.71
CA LYS A 60 -10.14 6.00 3.02
C LYS A 60 -10.09 4.68 3.79
N ALA A 61 -11.18 3.91 3.78
CA ALA A 61 -11.23 2.60 4.42
C ALA A 61 -10.19 1.62 3.84
N LEU A 62 -9.88 1.72 2.53
CA LEU A 62 -8.85 0.89 1.91
C LEU A 62 -7.45 1.20 2.46
N ALA A 63 -7.10 2.47 2.54
CA ALA A 63 -5.80 2.93 3.03
C ALA A 63 -5.60 2.59 4.52
N SER A 64 -6.60 2.83 5.37
CA SER A 64 -6.52 2.46 6.80
C SER A 64 -6.40 0.95 7.00
N THR A 65 -7.18 0.15 6.25
CA THR A 65 -7.11 -1.31 6.30
C THR A 65 -5.72 -1.81 5.91
N ALA A 66 -5.10 -1.24 4.88
CA ALA A 66 -3.76 -1.63 4.46
C ALA A 66 -2.68 -1.31 5.52
N LEU A 67 -2.85 -0.21 6.26
CA LEU A 67 -1.93 0.18 7.34
C LEU A 67 -1.95 -0.82 8.52
N HIS A 68 -3.04 -1.54 8.76
CA HIS A 68 -3.09 -2.58 9.82
C HIS A 68 -2.10 -3.74 9.54
N PHE A 69 -1.70 -3.92 8.29
CA PHE A 69 -0.81 -4.99 7.86
C PHE A 69 0.67 -4.60 7.83
N LEU A 70 1.02 -3.41 8.33
CA LEU A 70 2.43 -3.00 8.45
C LEU A 70 3.26 -4.03 9.22
N GLY A 71 4.49 -4.23 8.75
CA GLY A 71 5.43 -5.19 9.29
C GLY A 71 5.16 -6.66 8.92
N ILE A 72 4.03 -6.98 8.27
CA ILE A 72 3.80 -8.34 7.76
C ILE A 72 4.80 -8.65 6.64
N ARG A 73 5.36 -9.85 6.63
CA ARG A 73 6.40 -10.24 5.67
C ARG A 73 5.88 -10.27 4.23
N TYR A 74 6.78 -9.92 3.32
CA TYR A 74 6.57 -10.21 1.92
C TYR A 74 6.66 -11.71 1.65
N ARG A 75 5.69 -12.25 0.92
CA ARG A 75 5.73 -13.59 0.35
C ARG A 75 5.18 -13.54 -1.07
N TYR A 76 5.96 -14.02 -2.04
CA TYR A 76 5.51 -14.11 -3.42
C TYR A 76 4.27 -15.01 -3.52
N GLY A 77 3.22 -14.54 -4.20
CA GLY A 77 1.93 -15.22 -4.24
C GLY A 77 1.09 -15.07 -2.96
N GLY A 78 1.64 -14.48 -1.90
CA GLY A 78 0.98 -14.29 -0.61
C GLY A 78 -0.21 -13.33 -0.68
N SER A 79 -1.31 -13.70 -0.02
CA SER A 79 -2.58 -12.96 -0.03
C SER A 79 -3.28 -12.97 1.33
N ALA A 80 -2.57 -13.35 2.41
CA ALA A 80 -3.17 -13.49 3.74
C ALA A 80 -2.18 -13.08 4.84
N PRO A 81 -2.65 -12.44 5.93
CA PRO A 81 -1.78 -11.94 7.00
C PRO A 81 -0.86 -13.01 7.61
N ASN A 82 -1.38 -14.21 7.86
CA ASN A 82 -0.64 -15.32 8.47
C ASN A 82 0.41 -15.95 7.55
N ARG A 83 0.25 -15.81 6.23
CA ARG A 83 1.18 -16.35 5.23
C ARG A 83 2.08 -15.26 4.63
N GLY A 84 1.81 -13.99 4.91
CA GLY A 84 2.46 -12.86 4.25
C GLY A 84 1.76 -12.43 2.95
N PHE A 85 2.19 -11.29 2.43
CA PHE A 85 1.61 -10.63 1.27
C PHE A 85 2.63 -10.42 0.16
N ASP A 86 2.22 -10.44 -1.10
CA ASP A 86 2.92 -9.66 -2.13
C ASP A 86 2.18 -8.36 -2.43
N CYS A 87 2.70 -7.56 -3.37
CA CYS A 87 2.19 -6.24 -3.66
C CYS A 87 0.70 -6.26 -4.03
N SER A 88 0.28 -7.16 -4.91
CA SER A 88 -1.11 -7.27 -5.35
C SER A 88 -1.97 -8.04 -4.36
N GLY A 89 -1.41 -9.00 -3.62
CA GLY A 89 -2.12 -9.72 -2.56
C GLY A 89 -2.51 -8.83 -1.40
N LEU A 90 -1.65 -7.89 -1.01
CA LEU A 90 -1.99 -6.86 -0.01
C LEU A 90 -3.18 -6.02 -0.46
N VAL A 91 -3.14 -5.53 -1.70
CA VAL A 91 -4.19 -4.67 -2.27
C VAL A 91 -5.52 -5.41 -2.40
N ALA A 92 -5.50 -6.63 -2.94
CA ALA A 92 -6.69 -7.46 -3.08
C ALA A 92 -7.32 -7.74 -1.71
N TYR A 93 -6.51 -8.12 -0.72
CA TYR A 93 -7.00 -8.41 0.63
C TYR A 93 -7.59 -7.16 1.30
N ALA A 94 -6.91 -6.02 1.20
CA ALA A 94 -7.41 -4.77 1.75
C ALA A 94 -8.73 -4.35 1.07
N ALA A 95 -8.82 -4.44 -0.26
CA ALA A 95 -10.03 -4.09 -1.02
C ALA A 95 -11.20 -5.04 -0.74
N GLU A 96 -10.95 -6.33 -0.56
CA GLU A 96 -12.00 -7.27 -0.18
C GLU A 96 -12.51 -6.97 1.23
N LYS A 97 -11.62 -6.64 2.18
CA LYS A 97 -12.00 -6.35 3.57
C LYS A 97 -12.67 -5.00 3.78
N SER A 98 -12.25 -3.96 3.05
CA SER A 98 -12.75 -2.61 3.26
C SER A 98 -13.86 -2.22 2.29
N LEU A 99 -13.82 -2.71 1.05
CA LEU A 99 -14.75 -2.34 -0.02
C LEU A 99 -15.66 -3.50 -0.44
N GLY A 100 -15.41 -4.73 0.02
CA GLY A 100 -16.09 -5.92 -0.49
C GLY A 100 -15.74 -6.24 -1.94
N LEU A 101 -14.70 -5.63 -2.51
CA LEU A 101 -14.33 -5.77 -3.91
C LEU A 101 -13.29 -6.88 -4.10
N LYS A 102 -13.63 -7.87 -4.93
CA LYS A 102 -12.69 -8.90 -5.38
C LYS A 102 -11.88 -8.40 -6.56
N LEU A 103 -10.65 -8.02 -6.30
CA LEU A 103 -9.72 -7.58 -7.33
C LEU A 103 -9.01 -8.77 -8.01
N PRO A 104 -8.62 -8.63 -9.28
CA PRO A 104 -7.79 -9.62 -9.96
C PRO A 104 -6.46 -9.83 -9.23
N ARG A 105 -5.85 -11.01 -9.39
CA ARG A 105 -4.65 -11.35 -8.63
C ARG A 105 -3.42 -10.56 -9.04
N ARG A 106 -3.34 -10.12 -10.30
CA ARG A 106 -2.16 -9.48 -10.88
C ARG A 106 -2.29 -7.96 -10.87
N ALA A 107 -1.21 -7.25 -10.52
CA ALA A 107 -1.16 -5.79 -10.52
C ALA A 107 -1.51 -5.19 -11.90
N ALA A 108 -1.03 -5.80 -12.99
CA ALA A 108 -1.36 -5.37 -14.35
C ALA A 108 -2.87 -5.46 -14.65
N GLU A 109 -3.57 -6.47 -14.15
CA GLU A 109 -5.02 -6.61 -14.32
C GLU A 109 -5.78 -5.60 -13.45
N MET A 110 -5.30 -5.34 -12.23
CA MET A 110 -5.84 -4.28 -11.36
C MET A 110 -5.71 -2.90 -12.00
N ALA A 111 -4.66 -2.65 -12.80
CA ALA A 111 -4.48 -1.40 -13.55
C ALA A 111 -5.55 -1.18 -14.64
N HIS A 112 -6.36 -2.19 -14.96
CA HIS A 112 -7.52 -2.05 -15.85
C HIS A 112 -8.85 -1.94 -15.07
N LYS A 113 -8.80 -1.91 -13.73
CA LYS A 113 -9.96 -1.72 -12.86
C LYS A 113 -10.04 -0.28 -12.38
N GLY A 114 -11.24 0.28 -12.43
CA GLY A 114 -11.51 1.64 -11.94
C GLY A 114 -11.10 2.74 -12.92
N GLU A 115 -11.12 3.98 -12.42
CA GLU A 115 -10.86 5.20 -13.19
C GLU A 115 -9.36 5.53 -13.21
N SER A 116 -8.85 6.02 -14.35
CA SER A 116 -7.48 6.50 -14.46
C SER A 116 -7.32 7.87 -13.80
N ILE A 117 -6.42 7.97 -12.82
CA ILE A 117 -6.19 9.20 -12.06
C ILE A 117 -4.86 9.83 -12.44
N GLN A 118 -4.86 11.15 -12.62
CA GLN A 118 -3.61 11.92 -12.81
C GLN A 118 -2.89 12.08 -11.47
N PRO A 119 -1.55 12.19 -11.46
CA PRO A 119 -0.78 12.32 -10.21
C PRO A 119 -1.24 13.46 -9.30
N LYS A 120 -1.66 14.59 -9.90
CA LYS A 120 -2.17 15.77 -9.17
C LYS A 120 -3.53 15.55 -8.49
N ASP A 121 -4.30 14.56 -8.95
CA ASP A 121 -5.66 14.26 -8.49
C ASP A 121 -5.71 13.04 -7.56
N LEU A 122 -4.52 12.57 -7.12
CA LEU A 122 -4.37 11.44 -6.22
C LEU A 122 -5.05 11.71 -4.88
N LYS A 123 -5.89 10.77 -4.46
CA LYS A 123 -6.59 10.77 -3.18
C LYS A 123 -6.26 9.51 -2.40
N LYS A 124 -6.34 9.64 -1.07
CA LYS A 124 -6.19 8.54 -0.12
C LYS A 124 -7.04 7.34 -0.55
N GLY A 125 -6.40 6.18 -0.69
CA GLY A 125 -7.01 4.95 -1.18
C GLY A 125 -6.91 4.69 -2.68
N ASP A 126 -6.34 5.59 -3.46
CA ASP A 126 -6.05 5.29 -4.86
C ASP A 126 -4.94 4.23 -4.97
N LEU A 127 -5.05 3.36 -5.96
CA LEU A 127 -3.98 2.44 -6.29
C LEU A 127 -2.91 3.17 -7.10
N VAL A 128 -1.66 3.07 -6.67
CA VAL A 128 -0.50 3.61 -7.37
C VAL A 128 0.34 2.47 -7.94
N PHE A 129 0.76 2.62 -9.19
CA PHE A 129 1.46 1.58 -9.92
C PHE A 129 2.86 2.00 -10.33
N PHE A 130 3.77 1.02 -10.35
CA PHE A 130 5.17 1.23 -10.66
C PHE A 130 5.73 0.14 -11.59
N ASN A 131 6.83 0.47 -12.27
CA ASN A 131 7.66 -0.47 -13.03
C ASN A 131 8.88 -0.90 -12.20
N THR A 132 8.77 -1.96 -11.42
CA THR A 132 9.89 -2.51 -10.62
C THR A 132 10.50 -3.75 -11.26
N LEU A 133 9.78 -4.45 -12.15
CA LEU A 133 10.20 -5.71 -12.78
C LEU A 133 10.45 -5.60 -14.29
N GLY A 134 10.66 -4.39 -14.81
CA GLY A 134 10.96 -4.15 -16.23
C GLY A 134 9.74 -4.09 -17.16
N HIS A 135 8.52 -4.23 -16.64
CA HIS A 135 7.28 -4.08 -17.40
C HIS A 135 6.26 -3.18 -16.67
N ARG A 136 5.34 -2.60 -17.44
CA ARG A 136 4.30 -1.69 -16.93
C ARG A 136 3.43 -2.38 -15.88
N PHE A 137 3.05 -1.63 -14.85
CA PHE A 137 2.19 -2.10 -13.75
C PHE A 137 2.68 -3.38 -13.05
N SER A 138 4.00 -3.55 -12.93
CA SER A 138 4.61 -4.71 -12.26
C SER A 138 4.53 -4.63 -10.73
N HIS A 139 4.32 -3.43 -10.17
CA HIS A 139 4.12 -3.21 -8.75
C HIS A 139 2.90 -2.36 -8.49
N VAL A 140 2.25 -2.60 -7.34
CA VAL A 140 1.09 -1.82 -6.89
C VAL A 140 1.22 -1.51 -5.39
N GLY A 141 0.72 -0.35 -4.99
CA GLY A 141 0.53 0.06 -3.61
C GLY A 141 -0.73 0.89 -3.44
N ILE A 142 -1.05 1.25 -2.20
CA ILE A 142 -2.23 2.07 -1.86
C ILE A 142 -1.73 3.44 -1.39
N TYR A 143 -2.23 4.49 -2.01
CA TYR A 143 -1.87 5.87 -1.71
C TYR A 143 -2.45 6.31 -0.37
N LEU A 144 -1.61 6.95 0.45
CA LEU A 144 -1.94 7.40 1.80
C LEU A 144 -2.09 8.93 1.91
N GLY A 145 -1.93 9.67 0.82
CA GLY A 145 -1.76 11.12 0.88
C GLY A 145 -0.29 11.53 1.01
N ASP A 146 0.00 12.81 0.82
CA ASP A 146 1.33 13.40 1.01
C ASP A 146 2.47 12.67 0.30
N HIS A 147 2.22 12.19 -0.92
CA HIS A 147 3.15 11.38 -1.71
C HIS A 147 3.56 10.06 -1.04
N LYS A 148 2.87 9.63 0.02
CA LYS A 148 3.13 8.37 0.72
C LYS A 148 2.23 7.25 0.18
N PHE A 149 2.74 6.04 0.23
CA PHE A 149 1.98 4.85 -0.15
C PHE A 149 2.41 3.64 0.68
N VAL A 150 1.48 2.73 0.94
CA VAL A 150 1.75 1.44 1.59
C VAL A 150 1.82 0.34 0.54
N HIS A 151 2.79 -0.56 0.69
CA HIS A 151 3.01 -1.66 -0.26
C HIS A 151 3.74 -2.83 0.41
N ALA A 152 3.78 -3.98 -0.28
CA ALA A 152 4.68 -5.09 0.03
C ALA A 152 5.80 -5.15 -1.03
N PRO A 153 7.03 -4.69 -0.72
CA PRO A 153 8.06 -4.41 -1.73
C PRO A 153 8.65 -5.65 -2.41
N ARG A 154 9.26 -6.56 -1.64
CA ARG A 154 9.99 -7.73 -2.17
C ARG A 154 10.36 -8.72 -1.06
N ARG A 155 10.83 -9.91 -1.45
CA ARG A 155 11.31 -10.97 -0.54
C ARG A 155 12.35 -10.43 0.45
N GLY A 156 12.25 -10.86 1.71
CA GLY A 156 13.13 -10.41 2.79
C GLY A 156 12.81 -9.02 3.32
N GLN A 157 11.67 -8.45 2.94
CA GLN A 157 11.16 -7.17 3.45
C GLN A 157 9.73 -7.36 3.98
N VAL A 158 9.19 -6.30 4.56
CA VAL A 158 7.85 -6.26 5.17
C VAL A 158 6.97 -5.23 4.49
N VAL A 159 5.66 -5.33 4.69
CA VAL A 159 4.70 -4.28 4.36
C VAL A 159 5.12 -3.00 5.07
N ARG A 160 5.29 -1.93 4.32
CA ARG A 160 5.79 -0.65 4.83
C ARG A 160 5.22 0.54 4.07
N VAL A 161 5.46 1.73 4.60
CA VAL A 161 5.17 3.00 3.94
C VAL A 161 6.44 3.54 3.31
N GLU A 162 6.33 4.01 2.07
CA GLU A 162 7.41 4.69 1.36
C GLU A 162 6.91 5.98 0.70
N ASN A 163 7.85 6.83 0.28
CA ASN A 163 7.54 8.10 -0.38
C ASN A 163 7.77 8.01 -1.89
N MET A 164 6.74 8.35 -2.67
CA MET A 164 6.76 8.39 -4.13
C MET A 164 7.77 9.40 -4.69
N ASN A 165 8.12 10.43 -3.91
CA ASN A 165 9.10 11.44 -4.31
C ASN A 165 10.55 10.95 -4.22
N GLU A 166 10.80 9.81 -3.57
CA GLU A 166 12.12 9.18 -3.62
C GLU A 166 12.50 8.86 -5.07
N ALA A 167 13.75 9.12 -5.45
CA ALA A 167 14.22 8.98 -6.83
C ALA A 167 13.90 7.61 -7.45
N TYR A 168 13.98 6.54 -6.64
CA TYR A 168 13.66 5.18 -7.06
C TYR A 168 12.20 5.04 -7.51
N TRP A 169 11.24 5.55 -6.72
CA TRP A 169 9.80 5.46 -6.96
C TRP A 169 9.33 6.45 -8.01
N LYS A 170 9.83 7.69 -7.95
CA LYS A 170 9.52 8.75 -8.92
C LYS A 170 9.81 8.32 -10.35
N LYS A 171 10.98 7.67 -10.58
CA LYS A 171 11.35 7.14 -11.90
C LYS A 171 10.48 5.98 -12.37
N ARG A 172 9.89 5.23 -11.45
CA ARG A 172 9.16 3.98 -11.75
C ARG A 172 7.65 4.16 -11.80
N TYR A 173 7.13 5.27 -11.28
CA TYR A 173 5.70 5.55 -11.28
C TYR A 173 5.16 5.55 -12.71
N ASN A 174 4.13 4.76 -12.96
CA ASN A 174 3.58 4.59 -14.31
C ASN A 174 2.04 4.58 -14.37
N GLY A 175 1.36 4.94 -13.28
CA GLY A 175 -0.07 5.24 -13.29
C GLY A 175 -0.74 5.14 -11.93
N ALA A 176 -1.99 5.58 -11.88
CA ALA A 176 -2.87 5.42 -10.73
C ALA A 176 -4.30 5.04 -11.13
N ARG A 177 -4.99 4.32 -10.24
CA ARG A 177 -6.40 3.92 -10.40
C ARG A 177 -7.22 4.18 -9.16
N ARG A 178 -8.40 4.75 -9.34
CA ARG A 178 -9.40 4.85 -8.27
C ARG A 178 -10.42 3.73 -8.43
N LEU A 179 -10.52 2.91 -7.38
CA LEU A 179 -11.58 1.91 -7.30
C LEU A 179 -12.88 2.60 -6.91
N ALA A 180 -13.92 2.41 -7.70
CA ALA A 180 -15.26 2.82 -7.29
C ALA A 180 -15.84 1.75 -6.37
N ALA A 181 -16.21 2.11 -5.16
CA ALA A 181 -16.96 1.21 -4.29
C ALA A 181 -18.36 1.06 -4.88
N ASN A 182 -18.66 -0.13 -5.40
CA ASN A 182 -19.94 -0.46 -6.05
C ASN A 182 -20.42 0.61 -7.05
N SER A 183 -19.63 0.89 -8.08
CA SER A 183 -20.08 1.69 -9.24
C SER A 183 -21.20 1.04 -10.05
N SER A 184 -21.59 -0.21 -9.77
CA SER A 184 -22.77 -0.80 -10.40
C SER A 184 -24.01 0.05 -10.11
N SER A 185 -24.23 0.45 -8.85
CA SER A 185 -25.38 1.28 -8.46
C SER A 185 -25.25 2.74 -8.87
N GLU A 186 -24.06 3.33 -8.83
CA GLU A 186 -23.86 4.73 -9.24
C GLU A 186 -23.91 4.93 -10.75
N LYS A 187 -23.42 3.95 -11.53
CA LYS A 187 -23.49 3.99 -13.00
C LYS A 187 -24.94 3.79 -13.46
N LEU A 188 -25.66 2.83 -12.87
CA LEU A 188 -27.10 2.63 -13.08
C LEU A 188 -27.94 3.87 -12.70
N ALA A 189 -27.61 4.54 -11.59
CA ALA A 189 -28.32 5.75 -11.16
C ALA A 189 -28.09 6.94 -12.10
N LYS A 190 -26.87 7.11 -12.64
CA LYS A 190 -26.57 8.17 -13.61
C LYS A 190 -27.18 7.92 -14.99
N GLU A 191 -27.22 6.66 -15.45
CA GLU A 191 -27.91 6.30 -16.70
C GLU A 191 -29.44 6.46 -16.58
N ALA A 192 -30.04 6.13 -15.44
CA ALA A 192 -31.48 6.30 -15.22
C ALA A 192 -31.93 7.77 -15.14
N LEU A 193 -31.04 8.70 -14.76
CA LEU A 193 -31.34 10.13 -14.68
C LEU A 193 -31.14 10.87 -16.02
N SER A 194 -30.34 10.33 -16.93
CA SER A 194 -30.06 10.92 -18.26
C SER A 194 -31.11 10.56 -19.32
N GLN A 195 -32.11 9.74 -18.98
CA GLN A 195 -33.20 9.32 -19.87
C GLN A 195 -34.55 9.96 -19.53
N ARG A 196 -34.55 11.07 -18.78
CA ARG A 196 -35.73 11.91 -18.52
C ARG A 196 -35.57 13.29 -19.13
#